data_AF-A0A7C7EP20-F1
#
_entry.id   AF-A0A7C7EP20-F1
#
_cell.length_a   1.000
_cell.length_b   1.000
_cell.length_c   1.000
_cell.angle_alpha   90.00
_cell.angle_beta   90.00
_cell.angle_gamma   90.00
#
_symmetry.space_group_name_H-M   'P 1'
#
loop_
_entity.id
_entity.type
_entity.pdbx_description
1 polymer ?
#
loop_
_entity_poly.entity_id
_entity_poly.type
_entity_poly.pdbx_seq_one_letter_code
_entity_poly.pdbx_strand_id
1 'polypeptide(L)'
;MSLVILTSMVGVGTASAAIQQNVGGGVWSISKESRMVTSQYYHGSRQHGSSARMGNGRIYRECRRKGATSFARATGNGTRYAWWHRTCEAGHFAY
;
A
#
# COMPACT_ATOMS: atom_id res chain seq x y z
N MET A 1 -16.15 -17.82 23.67
CA MET A 1 -15.66 -16.46 24.00
C MET A 1 -14.37 -16.24 23.22
N SER A 2 -14.36 -15.32 22.26
CA SER A 2 -13.10 -14.84 21.66
C SER A 2 -13.21 -13.34 21.43
N LEU A 3 -12.39 -12.61 22.17
CA LEU A 3 -12.20 -11.17 22.11
C LEU A 3 -11.29 -10.87 20.91
N VAL A 4 -11.78 -10.14 19.91
CA VAL A 4 -10.92 -9.59 18.84
C VAL A 4 -10.50 -8.19 19.29
N ILE A 5 -9.23 -8.04 19.65
CA ILE A 5 -8.64 -6.73 19.97
C ILE A 5 -8.46 -5.98 18.65
N LEU A 6 -9.38 -5.08 18.32
CA LEU A 6 -9.15 -4.04 17.32
C LEU A 6 -8.21 -3.01 17.96
N THR A 7 -6.92 -3.05 17.64
CA THR A 7 -5.99 -1.98 18.01
C THR A 7 -6.31 -0.74 17.18
N SER A 8 -7.10 0.16 17.76
CA SER A 8 -7.34 1.51 17.25
C SER A 8 -6.11 2.38 17.48
N MET A 9 -5.36 2.66 16.41
CA MET A 9 -4.40 3.77 16.43
C MET A 9 -5.11 5.05 15.97
N VAL A 10 -5.60 5.82 16.93
CA VAL A 10 -6.07 7.20 16.72
C VAL A 10 -4.87 8.13 16.94
N GLY A 11 -4.08 8.35 15.89
CA GLY A 11 -3.06 9.40 15.88
C GLY A 11 -3.72 10.72 15.50
N VAL A 12 -3.69 11.71 16.40
CA VAL A 12 -4.14 13.08 16.10
C VAL A 12 -3.15 13.72 15.13
N GLY A 13 -3.57 13.79 13.87
CA GLY A 13 -2.92 14.45 12.74
C GLY A 13 -3.94 14.48 11.61
N THR A 14 -3.91 15.47 10.72
CA THR A 14 -4.88 15.62 9.61
C THR A 14 -5.26 14.26 9.01
N ALA A 15 -6.51 13.83 9.21
CA ALA A 15 -6.94 12.49 8.89
C ALA A 15 -6.90 12.27 7.37
N SER A 16 -5.81 11.69 6.89
CA SER A 16 -5.72 11.17 5.54
C SER A 16 -6.67 9.99 5.45
N ALA A 17 -7.79 10.15 4.73
CA ALA A 17 -8.76 9.07 4.54
C ALA A 17 -8.08 7.91 3.78
N ALA A 18 -7.69 6.88 4.53
CA ALA A 18 -7.22 5.63 3.97
C ALA A 18 -8.43 4.86 3.47
N ILE A 19 -8.50 4.57 2.17
CA ILE A 19 -9.49 3.66 1.62
C ILE A 19 -8.89 2.25 1.69
N GLN A 20 -9.61 1.32 2.30
CA GLN A 20 -9.21 -0.09 2.39
C GLN A 20 -10.18 -0.97 1.60
N GLN A 21 -9.65 -1.95 0.87
CA GLN A 21 -10.40 -2.86 0.02
C GLN A 21 -9.83 -4.29 0.10
N ASN A 22 -10.72 -5.29 0.09
CA ASN A 22 -10.34 -6.69 -0.04
C ASN A 22 -10.23 -7.04 -1.53
N VAL A 23 -9.01 -7.27 -2.02
CA VAL A 23 -8.72 -7.41 -3.46
C VAL A 23 -7.69 -8.49 -3.71
N GLY A 24 -7.95 -9.34 -4.71
CA GLY A 24 -7.03 -10.39 -5.14
C GLY A 24 -6.63 -11.41 -4.07
N GLY A 25 -7.43 -11.59 -3.02
CA GLY A 25 -7.13 -12.48 -1.89
C GLY A 25 -6.33 -11.84 -0.76
N GLY A 26 -6.07 -10.53 -0.85
CA GLY A 26 -5.37 -9.74 0.16
C GLY A 26 -6.12 -8.47 0.54
N VAL A 27 -5.51 -7.67 1.41
CA VAL A 27 -6.03 -6.39 1.87
C VAL A 27 -5.18 -5.27 1.28
N TRP A 28 -5.77 -4.42 0.46
CA TRP A 28 -5.11 -3.24 -0.10
C TRP A 28 -5.65 -1.98 0.56
N SER A 29 -4.76 -1.05 0.89
CA SER A 29 -5.15 0.29 1.32
C SER A 29 -4.37 1.38 0.59
N ILE A 30 -5.05 2.50 0.36
CA ILE A 30 -4.53 3.68 -0.31
C ILE A 30 -4.83 4.91 0.53
N SER A 31 -3.80 5.72 0.80
CA SER A 31 -3.97 7.04 1.41
C SER A 31 -3.52 8.11 0.43
N LYS A 32 -4.33 9.16 0.30
CA LYS A 32 -4.06 10.30 -0.58
C LYS A 32 -4.04 11.57 0.25
N GLU A 33 -2.93 12.28 0.19
CA GLU A 33 -2.74 13.62 0.77
C GLU A 33 -2.39 14.61 -0.33
N SER A 34 -2.38 15.91 -0.01
CA SER A 34 -2.16 17.00 -0.98
C SER A 34 -1.03 16.70 -1.97
N ARG A 35 0.15 16.29 -1.46
CA ARG A 35 1.37 16.03 -2.25
C ARG A 35 1.94 14.63 -2.04
N MET A 36 1.10 13.68 -1.62
CA MET A 36 1.54 12.31 -1.34
C MET A 36 0.44 11.30 -1.70
N VAL A 37 0.88 10.14 -2.19
CA VAL A 37 0.05 8.94 -2.25
C VAL A 37 0.83 7.75 -1.68
N THR A 38 0.15 6.95 -0.88
CA THR A 38 0.67 5.69 -0.35
C THR A 38 -0.17 4.52 -0.82
N SER A 39 0.46 3.37 -1.00
CA SER A 39 -0.17 2.12 -1.40
C SER A 39 0.37 1.00 -0.51
N GLN A 40 -0.52 0.34 0.22
CA GLN A 40 -0.19 -0.76 1.11
C GLN A 40 -0.93 -2.01 0.70
N TYR A 41 -0.24 -3.14 0.55
CA TYR A 41 -0.91 -4.40 0.23
C TYR A 41 -0.40 -5.52 1.12
N TYR A 42 -1.32 -6.23 1.75
CA TYR A 42 -1.04 -7.45 2.53
C TYR A 42 -1.63 -8.66 1.82
N HIS A 43 -0.85 -9.73 1.70
CA HIS A 43 -1.34 -11.02 1.24
C HIS A 43 -0.76 -12.17 2.06
N GLY A 44 -1.63 -12.97 2.69
CA GLY A 44 -1.23 -14.01 3.64
C GLY A 44 -0.56 -15.23 3.01
N SER A 45 -0.91 -15.58 1.77
CA SER A 45 -0.49 -16.85 1.15
C SER A 45 0.43 -16.74 -0.07
N ARG A 46 0.72 -15.53 -0.58
CA ARG A 46 1.48 -15.31 -1.83
C ARG A 46 2.41 -14.13 -1.71
N GLN A 47 3.49 -14.15 -2.50
CA GLN A 47 4.30 -12.96 -2.74
C GLN A 47 3.44 -11.92 -3.44
N HIS A 48 3.59 -10.66 -3.06
CA HIS A 48 2.73 -9.57 -3.53
C HIS A 48 3.49 -8.25 -3.43
N GLY A 49 2.87 -7.18 -3.90
CA GLY A 49 3.40 -5.86 -3.60
C GLY A 49 2.46 -4.70 -3.92
N SER A 50 3.00 -3.51 -3.75
CA SER A 50 2.29 -2.25 -3.92
C SER A 50 3.13 -1.26 -4.69
N SER A 51 2.46 -0.34 -5.38
CA SER A 51 3.09 0.70 -6.17
C SER A 51 2.37 2.04 -6.01
N ALA A 52 3.14 3.12 -6.12
CA ALA A 52 2.69 4.50 -5.98
C ALA A 52 3.41 5.42 -6.99
N ARG A 53 2.70 6.40 -7.55
CA ARG A 53 3.25 7.39 -8.48
C ARG A 53 2.49 8.72 -8.36
N MET A 54 3.23 9.83 -8.49
CA MET A 54 2.68 11.18 -8.62
C MET A 54 2.91 11.72 -10.04
N GLY A 55 1.83 12.15 -10.70
CA GLY A 55 1.84 12.63 -12.09
C GLY A 55 2.55 11.67 -13.04
N ASN A 56 3.40 12.22 -13.90
CA ASN A 56 4.27 11.44 -14.78
C ASN A 56 5.64 11.09 -14.13
N GLY A 57 5.77 11.25 -12.81
CA GLY A 57 7.02 11.03 -12.09
C GLY A 57 7.42 9.56 -11.93
N ARG A 58 8.43 9.32 -11.09
CA ARG A 58 8.95 7.98 -10.78
C ARG A 58 7.87 7.10 -10.14
N ILE A 59 7.86 5.83 -10.55
CA ILE A 59 7.05 4.79 -9.91
C ILE A 59 7.85 4.22 -8.74
N TYR A 60 7.29 4.31 -7.54
CA TYR A 60 7.80 3.66 -6.35
C TYR A 60 7.07 2.34 -6.17
N ARG A 61 7.82 1.28 -5.86
CA ARG A 61 7.30 -0.07 -5.75
C ARG A 61 7.98 -0.79 -4.60
N GLU A 62 7.23 -1.62 -3.90
CA GLU A 62 7.78 -2.58 -2.94
C GLU A 62 7.17 -3.96 -3.18
N CYS A 63 7.98 -4.97 -2.90
CA CYS A 63 7.64 -6.38 -3.01
C CYS A 63 7.90 -7.09 -1.70
N ARG A 64 6.93 -7.88 -1.24
CA ARG A 64 7.04 -8.65 0.00
C ARG A 64 6.63 -10.10 -0.19
N ARG A 65 7.28 -10.96 0.59
CA ARG A 65 6.88 -12.37 0.72
C ARG A 65 5.51 -12.45 1.39
N LYS A 66 4.89 -13.62 1.30
CA LYS A 66 3.60 -13.91 1.96
C LYS A 66 3.64 -13.55 3.45
N GLY A 67 2.52 -13.09 3.99
CA GLY A 67 2.37 -12.80 5.42
C GLY A 67 3.01 -11.48 5.89
N ALA A 68 3.59 -10.69 4.99
CA ALA A 68 4.03 -9.32 5.25
C ALA A 68 3.16 -8.32 4.50
N THR A 69 3.29 -7.03 4.82
CA THR A 69 2.63 -5.93 4.11
C THR A 69 3.67 -5.19 3.28
N SER A 70 3.42 -4.99 1.99
CA SER A 70 4.21 -4.08 1.15
C SER A 70 3.73 -2.64 1.29
N PHE A 71 4.62 -1.68 1.15
CA PHE A 71 4.39 -0.26 1.27
C PHE A 71 5.13 0.52 0.16
N ALA A 72 4.38 1.27 -0.64
CA ALA A 72 4.94 2.20 -1.62
C ALA A 72 4.44 3.61 -1.32
N ARG A 73 5.33 4.59 -1.41
CA ARG A 73 5.03 6.01 -1.20
C ARG A 73 5.62 6.83 -2.34
N ALA A 74 4.80 7.69 -2.91
CA ALA A 74 5.23 8.70 -3.86
C ALA A 74 4.85 10.09 -3.34
N THR A 75 5.77 11.03 -3.44
CA THR A 75 5.53 12.45 -3.13
C THR A 75 5.77 13.30 -4.37
N GLY A 76 5.07 14.42 -4.48
CA GLY A 76 5.19 15.31 -5.63
C GLY A 76 3.91 16.05 -5.96
N ASN A 77 3.83 16.53 -7.19
CA ASN A 77 2.66 17.24 -7.73
C ASN A 77 2.00 16.41 -8.84
N GLY A 78 0.72 16.66 -9.08
CA GLY A 78 -0.05 16.03 -10.16
C GLY A 78 -0.91 14.84 -9.69
N THR A 79 -1.39 14.06 -10.66
CA THR A 79 -2.35 12.98 -10.44
C THR A 79 -1.78 11.88 -9.55
N ARG A 80 -2.58 11.40 -8.59
CA ARG A 80 -2.18 10.40 -7.61
C ARG A 80 -2.55 9.00 -8.09
N TYR A 81 -1.56 8.18 -8.43
CA TYR A 81 -1.75 6.79 -8.82
C TYR A 81 -1.21 5.87 -7.73
N ALA A 82 -1.98 4.85 -7.39
CA ALA A 82 -1.55 3.77 -6.53
C ALA A 82 -2.30 2.49 -6.89
N TRP A 83 -1.62 1.37 -6.82
CA TRP A 83 -2.17 0.06 -7.15
C TRP A 83 -1.44 -1.04 -6.38
N TRP A 84 -2.02 -2.23 -6.38
CA TRP A 84 -1.50 -3.46 -5.80
C TRP A 84 -1.21 -4.48 -6.90
N HIS A 85 -0.37 -5.47 -6.61
CA HIS A 85 -0.09 -6.57 -7.53
C HIS A 85 0.05 -7.91 -6.79
N ARG A 86 -0.53 -8.97 -7.38
CA ARG A 86 -0.56 -10.35 -6.85
C ARG A 86 0.74 -11.12 -7.00
N THR A 87 1.67 -10.57 -7.75
CA THR A 87 2.98 -11.13 -8.01
C THR A 87 3.98 -9.99 -7.99
N CYS A 88 5.20 -10.32 -7.63
CA CYS A 88 6.32 -9.45 -7.90
C CYS A 88 6.81 -9.79 -9.29
N GLU A 89 6.86 -8.80 -10.18
CA GLU A 89 7.52 -9.02 -11.47
C GLU A 89 8.99 -9.36 -11.18
N ALA A 90 9.48 -10.42 -11.82
CA ALA A 90 10.87 -10.84 -11.69
C ALA A 90 11.78 -9.70 -12.17
N GLY A 91 12.58 -9.15 -11.25
CA GLY A 91 13.55 -8.09 -11.55
C GLY A 91 13.60 -6.93 -10.55
N HIS A 92 12.69 -6.87 -9.57
CA HIS A 92 12.59 -5.72 -8.66
C HIS A 92 12.81 -6.10 -7.18
N PHE A 93 13.70 -7.04 -6.91
CA PHE A 93 14.33 -7.14 -5.60
C PHE A 93 15.36 -6.00 -5.52
N ALA A 94 14.96 -4.83 -5.02
CA ALA A 94 15.93 -3.81 -4.63
C ALA A 94 16.74 -4.40 -3.46
N TYR A 95 18.03 -4.62 -3.72
CA TYR A 95 19.08 -4.84 -2.74
C TYR A 95 19.35 -3.56 -1.94
#